data_AF-A0A4P2R3V7-F1
#
_entry.id   AF-A0A4P2R3V7-F1
#
_cell.length_a   1.000
_cell.length_b   1.000
_cell.length_c   1.000
_cell.angle_alpha   90.00
_cell.angle_beta   90.00
_cell.angle_gamma   90.00
#
_symmetry.space_group_name_H-M   'P 1'
#
loop_
_entity.id
_entity.type
_entity.pdbx_description
1 polymer ?
#
loop_
_entity_poly.entity_id
_entity_poly.type
_entity_poly.pdbx_seq_one_letter_code
_entity_poly.pdbx_strand_id
1 'polypeptide(L)'
;MASYGYSFVTDKAFSAFARDLEQGAWKSVSIAKYDVPNRVPTALLLEAPKPVVWKARALWSIAALDEALGVASAAALAELDTEWDAAQRALHLFLASAAESKDPAQRDAAVRLRGALLAGAGTEQTQYAYDAEVDYGWHQVAVAGKAPLAADVKKVGAGAHLRRVEEATDALAKGLGRSAGQKRAVARSKRIREAVAACTRAFNGIHDDIGWLIEHTPSGKHRELLEALHAPFLALLERSPQRGAAAVAPEEEDVVEEGADEPEAPESTSG
;
A
#
# COMPACT_ATOMS: atom_id res chain seq x y z
N MET A 1 15.95 5.90 20.27
CA MET A 1 14.75 6.51 19.70
C MET A 1 13.75 6.72 20.81
N ALA A 2 13.45 7.98 21.11
CA ALA A 2 12.34 8.33 21.98
C ALA A 2 10.99 7.92 21.33
N SER A 3 10.00 7.62 22.18
CA SER A 3 8.63 7.32 21.75
C SER A 3 7.74 8.51 22.11
N TYR A 4 7.34 9.28 21.11
CA TYR A 4 6.59 10.53 21.24
C TYR A 4 5.06 10.33 21.18
N GLY A 5 4.56 9.09 21.27
CA GLY A 5 3.12 8.82 21.24
C GLY A 5 2.51 8.67 19.84
N TYR A 6 3.31 8.58 18.78
CA TYR A 6 2.82 8.27 17.42
C TYR A 6 2.11 6.90 17.29
N SER A 7 2.11 6.07 18.33
CA SER A 7 1.30 4.85 18.41
C SER A 7 -0.20 5.11 18.55
N PHE A 8 -0.59 6.32 18.99
CA PHE A 8 -1.99 6.73 19.16
C PHE A 8 -2.55 7.47 17.94
N VAL A 9 -1.71 7.79 16.96
CA VAL A 9 -2.12 8.44 15.72
C VAL A 9 -2.89 7.43 14.85
N THR A 10 -4.06 7.83 14.39
CA THR A 10 -4.92 7.00 13.54
C THR A 10 -4.36 6.88 12.13
N ASP A 11 -4.76 5.83 11.41
CA ASP A 11 -4.47 5.65 10.00
C ASP A 11 -4.86 6.89 9.17
N LYS A 12 -6.07 7.42 9.37
CA LYS A 12 -6.57 8.63 8.72
C LYS A 12 -5.71 9.86 9.01
N ALA A 13 -5.23 10.00 10.25
CA ALA A 13 -4.40 11.14 10.63
C ALA A 13 -3.00 11.06 9.99
N PHE A 14 -2.41 9.86 9.91
CA PHE A 14 -1.18 9.66 9.13
C PHE A 14 -1.37 9.98 7.65
N SER A 15 -2.43 9.46 7.02
CA SER A 15 -2.72 9.74 5.60
C SER A 15 -2.96 11.23 5.35
N ALA A 16 -3.68 11.91 6.24
CA ALA A 16 -3.94 13.35 6.12
C ALA A 16 -2.65 14.20 6.23
N PHE A 17 -1.65 13.73 7.00
CA PHE A 17 -0.38 14.43 7.19
C PHE A 17 0.44 14.60 5.91
N ALA A 18 0.15 13.83 4.85
CA ALA A 18 0.77 14.04 3.54
C ALA A 18 0.58 15.49 3.04
N ARG A 19 -0.57 16.12 3.34
CA ARG A 19 -0.85 17.52 2.98
C ARG A 19 0.04 18.49 3.75
N ASP A 20 0.34 18.20 5.01
CA ASP A 20 1.21 19.03 5.84
C ASP A 20 2.65 19.03 5.28
N LEU A 21 3.08 17.92 4.68
CA LEU A 21 4.38 17.80 4.00
C LEU A 21 4.46 18.56 2.66
N GLU A 22 3.34 19.07 2.14
CA GLU A 22 3.27 19.90 0.93
C GLU A 22 3.12 21.40 1.22
N GLN A 23 3.07 21.77 2.50
CA GLN A 23 2.79 23.12 2.97
C GLN A 23 3.94 23.68 3.81
N GLY A 24 3.87 24.98 4.12
CA GLY A 24 4.80 25.67 5.01
C GLY A 24 6.28 25.43 4.65
N ALA A 25 7.10 25.16 5.67
CA ALA A 25 8.52 24.87 5.52
C ALA A 25 8.81 23.59 4.70
N TRP A 26 7.87 22.63 4.67
CA TRP A 26 8.03 21.39 3.92
C TRP A 26 7.83 21.56 2.41
N LYS A 27 7.10 22.61 1.98
CA LYS A 27 6.85 22.89 0.56
C LYS A 27 8.14 23.08 -0.25
N SER A 28 9.15 23.72 0.34
CA SER A 28 10.44 23.97 -0.31
C SER A 28 11.37 22.75 -0.32
N VAL A 29 11.06 21.71 0.45
CA VAL A 29 11.82 20.46 0.49
C VAL A 29 11.41 19.59 -0.69
N SER A 30 12.23 19.55 -1.74
CA SER A 30 12.00 18.71 -2.91
C SER A 30 12.57 17.30 -2.70
N ILE A 31 11.75 16.29 -2.99
CA ILE A 31 12.16 14.88 -3.00
C ILE A 31 12.24 14.29 -4.41
N ALA A 32 11.99 15.06 -5.47
CA ALA A 32 11.84 14.53 -6.83
C ALA A 32 13.05 13.72 -7.34
N LYS A 33 14.27 14.05 -6.88
CA LYS A 33 15.49 13.31 -7.23
C LYS A 33 15.61 11.96 -6.50
N TYR A 34 14.90 11.80 -5.38
CA TYR A 34 15.06 10.70 -4.43
C TYR A 34 13.82 9.80 -4.36
N ASP A 35 12.67 10.28 -4.82
CA ASP A 35 11.44 9.51 -4.91
C ASP A 35 11.55 8.50 -6.05
N VAL A 36 11.63 7.22 -5.69
CA VAL A 36 11.82 6.12 -6.63
C VAL A 36 10.62 5.19 -6.58
N PRO A 37 10.24 4.53 -7.69
CA PRO A 37 9.01 3.73 -7.78
C PRO A 37 8.84 2.68 -6.67
N ASN A 38 9.94 2.05 -6.24
CA ASN A 38 9.90 1.00 -5.20
C ASN A 38 10.13 1.52 -3.78
N ARG A 39 10.34 2.84 -3.60
CA ARG A 39 10.55 3.50 -2.31
C ARG A 39 11.63 2.82 -1.45
N VAL A 40 12.65 2.27 -2.12
CA VAL A 40 13.80 1.63 -1.46
C VAL A 40 14.88 2.69 -1.26
N PRO A 41 15.46 2.81 -0.06
CA PRO A 41 16.61 3.68 0.15
C PRO A 41 17.74 3.33 -0.82
N THR A 42 18.12 4.29 -1.67
CA THR A 42 19.26 4.17 -2.56
C THR A 42 20.49 4.85 -1.94
N ALA A 43 21.68 4.61 -2.49
CA ALA A 43 22.89 5.33 -2.08
C ALA A 43 22.71 6.87 -2.11
N LEU A 44 21.88 7.38 -3.02
CA LEU A 44 21.56 8.81 -3.13
C LEU A 44 20.90 9.38 -1.87
N LEU A 45 20.15 8.59 -1.10
CA LEU A 45 19.52 9.06 0.13
C LEU A 45 20.51 9.21 1.30
N LEU A 46 21.65 8.51 1.27
CA LEU A 46 22.70 8.67 2.28
C LEU A 46 23.39 10.04 2.17
N GLU A 47 23.43 10.59 0.95
CA GLU A 47 24.03 11.90 0.64
C GLU A 47 23.00 13.04 0.65
N ALA A 48 21.71 12.73 0.80
CA ALA A 48 20.66 13.72 0.73
C ALA A 48 20.62 14.61 1.98
N PRO A 49 20.24 15.90 1.85
CA PRO A 49 20.01 16.76 3.01
C PRO A 49 18.97 16.15 3.96
N LYS A 50 19.19 16.27 5.27
CA LYS A 50 18.31 15.67 6.30
C LYS A 50 16.80 15.95 6.09
N PRO A 51 16.35 17.19 5.79
CA PRO A 51 14.94 17.44 5.51
C PRO A 51 14.38 16.63 4.34
N VAL A 52 15.19 16.39 3.30
CA VAL A 52 14.79 15.56 2.15
C VAL A 52 14.59 14.11 2.60
N VAL A 53 15.52 13.57 3.39
CA VAL A 53 15.43 12.20 3.94
C VAL A 53 14.19 12.05 4.81
N TRP A 54 13.92 13.02 5.69
CA TRP A 54 12.74 13.01 6.55
C TRP A 54 11.44 13.04 5.75
N LYS A 55 11.33 13.97 4.78
CA LYS A 55 10.14 14.09 3.93
C LYS A 55 9.89 12.83 3.12
N ALA A 56 10.94 12.29 2.48
CA ALA A 56 10.83 11.04 1.71
C ALA A 56 10.39 9.89 2.61
N ARG A 57 11.01 9.72 3.79
CA ARG A 57 10.66 8.66 4.74
C ARG A 57 9.22 8.76 5.22
N ALA A 58 8.74 9.96 5.54
CA ALA A 58 7.36 10.19 5.95
C ALA A 58 6.39 9.86 4.81
N LEU A 59 6.58 10.45 3.62
CA LEU A 59 5.72 10.21 2.45
C LEU A 59 5.69 8.75 2.03
N TRP A 60 6.83 8.05 2.05
CA TRP A 60 6.89 6.63 1.71
C TRP A 60 6.13 5.76 2.70
N SER A 61 6.23 6.06 4.00
CA SER A 61 5.45 5.33 5.03
C SER A 61 3.95 5.60 4.91
N ILE A 62 3.54 6.84 4.63
CA ILE A 62 2.13 7.20 4.39
C ILE A 62 1.60 6.50 3.14
N ALA A 63 2.35 6.53 2.03
CA ALA A 63 1.92 5.88 0.79
C ALA A 63 1.78 4.36 0.96
N ALA A 64 2.65 3.72 1.74
CA ALA A 64 2.53 2.31 2.09
C ALA A 64 1.30 2.02 2.97
N LEU A 65 0.93 2.95 3.87
CA LEU A 65 -0.30 2.87 4.65
C LEU A 65 -1.54 3.00 3.76
N ASP A 66 -1.56 3.97 2.84
CA ASP A 66 -2.66 4.16 1.89
C ASP A 66 -2.85 2.92 1.00
N GLU A 67 -1.75 2.32 0.54
CA GLU A 67 -1.76 1.04 -0.19
C GLU A 67 -2.27 -0.13 0.67
N ALA A 68 -1.88 -0.19 1.95
CA ALA A 68 -2.35 -1.23 2.86
C ALA A 68 -3.85 -1.10 3.18
N LEU A 69 -4.37 0.13 3.24
CA LEU A 69 -5.79 0.40 3.39
C LEU A 69 -6.60 -0.10 2.19
N GLY A 70 -5.99 -0.09 1.00
CA GLY A 70 -6.49 -0.67 -0.25
C GLY A 70 -7.76 0.01 -0.76
N VAL A 71 -8.38 -0.60 -1.77
CA VAL A 71 -9.71 -0.17 -2.25
C VAL A 71 -10.76 -0.56 -1.21
N ALA A 72 -11.57 0.41 -0.77
CA ALA A 72 -12.46 0.26 0.37
C ALA A 72 -13.72 -0.60 0.11
N SER A 73 -14.05 -0.92 -1.15
CA SER A 73 -15.28 -1.61 -1.52
C SER A 73 -15.07 -2.71 -2.56
N ALA A 74 -15.93 -3.74 -2.50
CA ALA A 74 -15.96 -4.82 -3.49
C ALA A 74 -16.31 -4.30 -4.91
N ALA A 75 -17.13 -3.25 -5.01
CA ALA A 75 -17.50 -2.64 -6.28
C ALA A 75 -16.30 -2.04 -7.01
N ALA A 76 -15.44 -1.31 -6.29
CA ALA A 76 -14.25 -0.72 -6.90
C ALA A 76 -13.17 -1.77 -7.23
N LEU A 77 -13.12 -2.91 -6.53
CA LEU A 77 -12.32 -4.06 -6.97
C LEU A 77 -12.86 -4.68 -8.26
N ALA A 78 -14.19 -4.81 -8.40
CA ALA A 78 -14.82 -5.33 -9.61
C ALA A 78 -14.61 -4.41 -10.83
N GLU A 79 -14.50 -3.09 -10.64
CA GLU A 79 -14.14 -2.15 -11.70
C GLU A 79 -12.68 -2.34 -12.17
N LEU A 80 -11.75 -2.54 -11.24
CA LEU A 80 -10.35 -2.84 -11.57
C LEU A 80 -10.21 -4.16 -12.31
N ASP A 81 -10.93 -5.18 -11.85
CA ASP A 81 -11.04 -6.47 -12.50
C ASP A 81 -11.57 -6.32 -13.93
N THR A 82 -12.68 -5.60 -14.11
CA THR A 82 -13.27 -5.32 -15.43
C THR A 82 -12.28 -4.69 -16.41
N GLU A 83 -11.43 -3.77 -15.95
CA GLU A 83 -10.39 -3.16 -16.79
C GLU A 83 -9.25 -4.14 -17.11
N TRP A 84 -8.84 -4.96 -16.14
CA TRP A 84 -7.86 -6.03 -16.37
C TRP A 84 -8.35 -7.01 -17.44
N ASP A 85 -9.61 -7.41 -17.32
CA ASP A 85 -10.35 -8.23 -18.25
C ASP A 85 -10.42 -7.63 -19.66
N ALA A 86 -10.70 -6.33 -19.74
CA ALA A 86 -10.72 -5.59 -20.99
C ALA A 86 -9.32 -5.53 -21.64
N ALA A 87 -8.26 -5.39 -20.85
CA ALA A 87 -6.89 -5.43 -21.33
C ALA A 87 -6.52 -6.81 -21.89
N GLN A 88 -6.88 -7.90 -21.20
CA GLN A 88 -6.67 -9.27 -21.67
C GLN A 88 -7.42 -9.53 -22.98
N ARG A 89 -8.70 -9.15 -23.06
CA ARG A 89 -9.50 -9.28 -24.29
C ARG A 89 -8.91 -8.47 -25.45
N ALA A 90 -8.44 -7.26 -25.19
CA ALA A 90 -7.81 -6.43 -26.21
C ALA A 90 -6.52 -7.07 -26.74
N LEU A 91 -5.67 -7.62 -25.87
CA LEU A 91 -4.48 -8.36 -26.28
C LEU A 91 -4.85 -9.62 -27.10
N HIS A 92 -5.85 -10.38 -26.64
CA HIS A 92 -6.32 -11.57 -27.35
C HIS A 92 -6.78 -11.25 -28.78
N LEU A 93 -7.64 -10.24 -28.95
CA LEU A 93 -8.17 -9.83 -30.25
C LEU A 93 -7.08 -9.30 -31.16
N PHE A 94 -6.15 -8.50 -30.62
CA PHE A 94 -5.02 -7.99 -31.37
C PHE A 94 -4.15 -9.12 -31.93
N LEU A 95 -3.78 -10.09 -31.08
CA LEU A 95 -2.99 -11.23 -31.51
C LEU A 95 -3.77 -12.16 -32.46
N ALA A 96 -5.10 -12.25 -32.34
CA ALA A 96 -5.94 -12.98 -33.28
C ALA A 96 -5.84 -12.37 -34.68
N SER A 97 -6.04 -11.06 -34.76
CA SER A 97 -5.94 -10.31 -36.01
C SER A 97 -4.54 -10.42 -36.63
N ALA A 98 -3.48 -10.33 -35.81
CA ALA A 98 -2.11 -10.49 -36.29
C ALA A 98 -1.81 -11.91 -36.81
N ALA A 99 -2.47 -12.93 -36.28
CA ALA A 99 -2.36 -14.32 -36.76
C ALA A 99 -3.04 -14.53 -38.14
N GLU A 100 -3.84 -13.57 -38.61
CA GLU A 100 -4.41 -13.57 -39.96
C GLU A 100 -3.57 -12.75 -40.96
N SER A 101 -2.41 -12.25 -40.53
CA SER A 101 -1.54 -11.45 -41.39
C SER A 101 -1.10 -12.20 -42.66
N LYS A 102 -1.01 -11.44 -43.76
CA LYS A 102 -0.43 -11.92 -45.02
C LYS A 102 1.07 -12.13 -44.93
N ASP A 103 1.75 -11.45 -44.01
CA ASP A 103 3.17 -11.69 -43.71
C ASP A 103 3.31 -12.97 -42.88
N PRO A 104 3.91 -14.05 -43.42
CA PRO A 104 4.11 -15.29 -42.69
C PRO A 104 4.92 -15.10 -41.40
N ALA A 105 5.91 -14.21 -41.39
CA ALA A 105 6.76 -14.00 -40.24
C ALA A 105 6.00 -13.34 -39.08
N GLN A 106 5.10 -12.40 -39.40
CA GLN A 106 4.22 -11.77 -38.42
C GLN A 106 3.16 -12.75 -37.91
N ARG A 107 2.54 -13.52 -38.82
CA ARG A 107 1.55 -14.54 -38.46
C ARG A 107 2.12 -15.58 -37.51
N ASP A 108 3.27 -16.16 -37.83
CA ASP A 108 3.87 -17.22 -37.01
C ASP A 108 4.29 -16.67 -35.63
N ALA A 109 4.77 -15.42 -35.58
CA ALA A 109 5.06 -14.74 -34.32
C ALA A 109 3.80 -14.51 -33.49
N ALA A 110 2.69 -14.09 -34.10
CA ALA A 110 1.42 -13.91 -33.41
C ALA A 110 0.88 -15.23 -32.85
N VAL A 111 0.96 -16.32 -33.61
CA VAL A 111 0.57 -17.68 -33.14
C VAL A 111 1.41 -18.11 -31.94
N ARG A 112 2.73 -17.92 -31.98
CA ARG A 112 3.62 -18.21 -30.84
C ARG A 112 3.26 -17.36 -29.62
N LEU A 113 3.02 -16.06 -29.80
CA LEU A 113 2.62 -15.17 -28.71
C LEU A 113 1.27 -15.58 -28.11
N ARG A 114 0.28 -15.98 -28.92
CA ARG A 114 -1.01 -16.47 -28.42
C ARG A 114 -0.82 -17.70 -27.53
N GLY A 115 -0.05 -18.68 -28.00
CA GLY A 115 0.20 -19.91 -27.24
C GLY A 115 1.05 -19.70 -25.98
N ALA A 116 1.89 -18.65 -25.93
CA ALA A 116 2.75 -18.38 -24.79
C ALA A 116 2.13 -17.45 -23.75
N LEU A 117 1.25 -16.54 -24.17
CA LEU A 117 0.76 -15.44 -23.32
C LEU A 117 -0.70 -15.60 -22.91
N LEU A 118 -1.50 -16.42 -23.59
CA LEU A 118 -2.93 -16.53 -23.33
C LEU A 118 -3.30 -17.95 -22.85
N ALA A 119 -4.27 -18.05 -21.95
CA ALA A 119 -4.73 -19.33 -21.42
C ALA A 119 -5.87 -19.90 -22.27
N GLY A 120 -5.75 -21.20 -22.58
CA GLY A 120 -6.71 -22.00 -23.34
C GLY A 120 -7.20 -21.33 -24.63
N ALA A 121 -8.51 -21.08 -24.76
CA ALA A 121 -9.08 -20.40 -25.94
C ALA A 121 -8.67 -18.92 -26.10
N GLY A 122 -8.02 -18.35 -25.08
CA GLY A 122 -7.30 -17.08 -25.15
C GLY A 122 -7.70 -16.03 -24.11
N THR A 123 -8.79 -16.27 -23.38
CA THR A 123 -9.26 -15.43 -22.27
C THR A 123 -9.64 -16.24 -21.04
N GLU A 124 -9.26 -17.51 -20.93
CA GLU A 124 -9.64 -18.33 -19.76
C GLU A 124 -9.06 -17.78 -18.44
N GLN A 125 -8.00 -16.97 -18.53
CA GLN A 125 -7.43 -16.24 -17.41
C GLN A 125 -8.37 -15.21 -16.77
N THR A 126 -9.44 -14.78 -17.45
CA THR A 126 -10.47 -13.84 -16.94
C THR A 126 -11.50 -14.50 -16.02
N GLN A 127 -11.30 -15.78 -15.68
CA GLN A 127 -12.14 -16.51 -14.74
C GLN A 127 -11.39 -16.86 -13.47
N TYR A 128 -10.15 -16.39 -13.34
CA TYR A 128 -9.33 -16.65 -12.18
C TYR A 128 -9.81 -15.81 -11.01
N ALA A 129 -9.48 -16.24 -9.79
CA ALA A 129 -9.64 -15.35 -8.65
C ALA A 129 -8.63 -14.19 -8.77
N TYR A 130 -8.96 -13.01 -8.24
CA TYR A 130 -8.14 -11.80 -8.36
C TYR A 130 -6.64 -12.02 -8.06
N ASP A 131 -6.32 -12.82 -7.05
CA ASP A 131 -4.92 -13.15 -6.72
C ASP A 131 -4.19 -13.88 -7.86
N ALA A 132 -4.88 -14.80 -8.53
CA ALA A 132 -4.36 -15.58 -9.64
C ALA A 132 -4.32 -14.77 -10.95
N GLU A 133 -5.23 -13.80 -11.13
CA GLU A 133 -5.18 -12.85 -12.26
C GLU A 133 -3.94 -11.96 -12.18
N VAL A 134 -3.65 -11.44 -10.98
CA VAL A 134 -2.44 -10.65 -10.73
C VAL A 134 -1.18 -11.48 -11.02
N ASP A 135 -1.11 -12.70 -10.50
CA ASP A 135 0.02 -13.60 -10.75
C ASP A 135 0.19 -13.92 -12.23
N TYR A 136 -0.93 -14.15 -12.93
CA TYR A 136 -0.94 -14.42 -14.36
C TYR A 136 -0.45 -13.21 -15.16
N GLY A 137 -0.95 -12.00 -14.87
CA GLY A 137 -0.55 -10.76 -15.54
C GLY A 137 0.94 -10.47 -15.39
N TRP A 138 1.49 -10.58 -14.18
CA TRP A 138 2.93 -10.42 -13.96
C TRP A 138 3.75 -11.49 -14.68
N HIS A 139 3.30 -12.75 -14.68
CA HIS A 139 3.95 -13.80 -15.43
C HIS A 139 3.96 -13.51 -16.95
N GLN A 140 2.82 -13.07 -17.49
CA GLN A 140 2.64 -12.73 -18.89
C GLN A 140 3.60 -11.63 -19.34
N VAL A 141 3.69 -10.53 -18.58
CA VAL A 141 4.63 -9.42 -18.85
C VAL A 141 6.09 -9.89 -18.74
N ALA A 142 6.42 -10.64 -17.70
CA ALA A 142 7.78 -11.14 -17.48
C ALA A 142 8.24 -12.12 -18.57
N VAL A 143 7.35 -12.95 -19.11
CA VAL A 143 7.66 -13.90 -20.18
C VAL A 143 7.73 -13.19 -21.54
N ALA A 144 6.85 -12.22 -21.80
CA ALA A 144 6.87 -11.41 -23.01
C ALA A 144 8.18 -10.59 -23.17
N GLY A 145 8.80 -10.17 -22.06
CA GLY A 145 10.08 -9.46 -22.06
C GLY A 145 11.32 -10.33 -22.30
N LYS A 146 11.19 -11.67 -22.37
CA LYS A 146 12.31 -12.61 -22.51
C LYS A 146 12.44 -13.15 -23.93
N ALA A 147 13.67 -13.48 -24.33
CA ALA A 147 13.90 -14.19 -25.59
C ALA A 147 13.30 -15.62 -25.52
N PRO A 148 12.71 -16.13 -26.61
CA PRO A 148 12.58 -15.51 -27.93
C PRO A 148 11.39 -14.55 -28.08
N LEU A 149 10.44 -14.54 -27.13
CA LEU A 149 9.16 -13.84 -27.26
C LEU A 149 9.29 -12.32 -27.37
N ALA A 150 10.30 -11.71 -26.76
CA ALA A 150 10.56 -10.28 -26.90
C ALA A 150 10.74 -9.84 -28.37
N ALA A 151 11.36 -10.70 -29.19
CA ALA A 151 11.52 -10.44 -30.61
C ALA A 151 10.18 -10.56 -31.38
N ASP A 152 9.36 -11.53 -30.99
CA ASP A 152 8.02 -11.72 -31.56
C ASP A 152 7.07 -10.56 -31.16
N VAL A 153 7.13 -10.08 -29.91
CA VAL A 153 6.41 -8.88 -29.45
C VAL A 153 6.75 -7.68 -30.31
N LYS A 154 8.04 -7.45 -30.57
CA LYS A 154 8.50 -6.36 -31.44
C LYS A 154 8.03 -6.54 -32.88
N LYS A 155 8.09 -7.77 -33.40
CA LYS A 155 7.69 -8.09 -34.78
C LYS A 155 6.18 -7.90 -35.01
N VAL A 156 5.37 -8.29 -34.03
CA VAL A 156 3.90 -8.19 -34.10
C VAL A 156 3.41 -6.79 -33.73
N GLY A 157 4.18 -6.04 -32.94
CA GLY A 157 3.78 -4.72 -32.43
C GLY A 157 2.92 -4.79 -31.17
N ALA A 158 3.00 -5.87 -30.39
CA ALA A 158 2.15 -6.11 -29.23
C ALA A 158 2.51 -5.28 -27.98
N GLY A 159 3.56 -4.45 -28.05
CA GLY A 159 4.10 -3.75 -26.88
C GLY A 159 3.10 -2.84 -26.16
N ALA A 160 2.25 -2.12 -26.90
CA ALA A 160 1.23 -1.26 -26.29
C ALA A 160 0.15 -2.06 -25.54
N HIS A 161 -0.24 -3.23 -26.07
CA HIS A 161 -1.22 -4.10 -25.43
C HIS A 161 -0.64 -4.76 -24.17
N LEU A 162 0.62 -5.18 -24.21
CA LEU A 162 1.32 -5.72 -23.04
C LEU A 162 1.51 -4.67 -21.94
N ARG A 163 1.80 -3.43 -22.32
CA ARG A 163 1.87 -2.32 -21.36
C ARG A 163 0.52 -2.06 -20.68
N ARG A 164 -0.59 -2.10 -21.44
CA ARG A 164 -1.93 -1.97 -20.85
C ARG A 164 -2.23 -3.11 -19.87
N VAL A 165 -1.84 -4.34 -20.21
CA VAL A 165 -1.94 -5.49 -19.30
C VAL A 165 -1.13 -5.24 -18.02
N GLU A 166 0.11 -4.78 -18.13
CA GLU A 166 0.96 -4.46 -16.98
C GLU A 166 0.30 -3.41 -16.07
N GLU A 167 -0.14 -2.30 -16.65
CA GLU A 167 -0.80 -1.20 -15.93
C GLU A 167 -2.09 -1.65 -15.23
N ALA A 168 -2.93 -2.45 -15.89
CA ALA A 168 -4.15 -2.99 -15.29
C ALA A 168 -3.85 -4.03 -14.21
N THR A 169 -2.82 -4.86 -14.40
CA THR A 169 -2.38 -5.87 -13.42
C THR A 169 -1.88 -5.18 -12.14
N ASP A 170 -1.07 -4.14 -12.29
CA ASP A 170 -0.56 -3.38 -11.15
C ASP A 170 -1.66 -2.61 -10.43
N ALA A 171 -2.65 -2.07 -11.17
CA ALA A 171 -3.82 -1.44 -10.59
C ALA A 171 -4.67 -2.42 -9.77
N LEU A 172 -4.93 -3.62 -10.30
CA LEU A 172 -5.64 -4.70 -9.59
C LEU A 172 -4.86 -5.17 -8.37
N ALA A 173 -3.56 -5.41 -8.50
CA ALA A 173 -2.68 -5.80 -7.39
C ALA A 173 -2.70 -4.75 -6.28
N LYS A 174 -2.61 -3.46 -6.64
CA LYS A 174 -2.73 -2.35 -5.69
C LYS A 174 -4.11 -2.31 -5.04
N GLY A 175 -5.17 -2.59 -5.78
CA GLY A 175 -6.53 -2.70 -5.25
C GLY A 175 -6.66 -3.78 -4.17
N LEU A 176 -6.05 -4.95 -4.40
CA LEU A 176 -5.93 -6.04 -3.41
C LEU A 176 -4.96 -5.70 -2.27
N GLY A 177 -4.12 -4.68 -2.48
CA GLY A 177 -3.02 -4.28 -1.62
C GLY A 177 -1.90 -5.32 -1.54
N ARG A 178 -1.61 -5.95 -2.69
CA ARG A 178 -0.39 -6.70 -2.98
C ARG A 178 0.64 -5.79 -3.62
N SER A 179 1.90 -6.05 -3.30
CA SER A 179 3.05 -5.44 -3.98
C SER A 179 3.69 -6.45 -4.93
N ALA A 180 4.38 -5.95 -5.96
CA ALA A 180 5.10 -6.78 -6.93
C ALA A 180 5.99 -7.83 -6.25
N GLY A 181 5.80 -9.11 -6.61
CA GLY A 181 6.59 -10.23 -6.10
C GLY A 181 6.08 -10.92 -4.82
N GLN A 182 4.98 -10.46 -4.21
CA GLN A 182 4.34 -11.20 -3.12
C GLN A 182 3.53 -12.38 -3.66
N LYS A 183 3.73 -13.61 -3.14
CA LYS A 183 3.00 -14.83 -3.58
C LYS A 183 1.55 -14.96 -3.08
N ARG A 184 1.18 -14.23 -2.03
CA ARG A 184 -0.19 -14.18 -1.49
C ARG A 184 -0.40 -12.86 -0.77
N ALA A 185 -1.60 -12.29 -0.88
CA ALA A 185 -1.97 -11.13 -0.09
C ALA A 185 -1.86 -11.46 1.41
N VAL A 186 -1.06 -10.70 2.14
CA VAL A 186 -1.06 -10.75 3.60
C VAL A 186 -2.44 -10.30 4.09
N ALA A 187 -2.96 -10.91 5.15
CA ALA A 187 -4.24 -10.54 5.74
C ALA A 187 -4.32 -9.01 5.95
N ARG A 188 -5.42 -8.39 5.50
CA ARG A 188 -5.59 -6.92 5.52
C ARG A 188 -5.29 -6.31 6.90
N SER A 189 -5.78 -6.93 7.97
CA SER A 189 -5.52 -6.48 9.35
C SER A 189 -4.04 -6.51 9.73
N LYS A 190 -3.27 -7.49 9.25
CA LYS A 190 -1.82 -7.55 9.45
C LYS A 190 -1.10 -6.49 8.61
N ARG A 191 -1.49 -6.30 7.35
CA ARG A 191 -0.93 -5.24 6.47
C ARG A 191 -1.11 -3.85 7.06
N ILE A 192 -2.33 -3.52 7.49
CA ILE A 192 -2.62 -2.22 8.12
C ILE A 192 -1.79 -2.05 9.39
N ARG A 193 -1.72 -3.05 10.28
CA ARG A 193 -0.90 -2.97 11.50
C ARG A 193 0.58 -2.75 11.19
N GLU A 194 1.13 -3.47 10.21
CA GLU A 194 2.53 -3.32 9.80
C GLU A 194 2.82 -1.94 9.21
N ALA A 195 1.90 -1.42 8.38
CA ALA A 195 2.02 -0.09 7.78
C ALA A 195 1.88 1.03 8.82
N VAL A 196 0.91 0.94 9.74
CA VAL A 196 0.78 1.86 10.88
C VAL A 196 2.06 1.83 11.74
N ALA A 197 2.59 0.64 12.05
CA ALA A 197 3.83 0.54 12.80
C ALA A 197 5.03 1.15 12.04
N ALA A 198 5.05 1.08 10.71
CA ALA A 198 6.06 1.75 9.89
C ALA A 198 5.91 3.29 9.95
N CYS A 199 4.70 3.82 9.85
CA CYS A 199 4.42 5.25 10.07
C CYS A 199 4.87 5.68 11.47
N THR A 200 4.45 4.98 12.51
CA THR A 200 4.86 5.27 13.90
C THR A 200 6.38 5.30 14.05
N ARG A 201 7.11 4.32 13.50
CA ARG A 201 8.59 4.32 13.56
C ARG A 201 9.21 5.46 12.75
N ALA A 202 8.70 5.75 11.56
CA ALA A 202 9.19 6.83 10.72
C ALA A 202 9.01 8.19 11.41
N PHE A 203 7.82 8.46 11.91
CA PHE A 203 7.49 9.73 12.56
C PHE A 203 8.23 9.91 13.88
N ASN A 204 8.35 8.87 14.72
CA ASN A 204 9.19 8.95 15.92
C ASN A 204 10.64 9.27 15.56
N GLY A 205 11.22 8.59 14.56
CA GLY A 205 12.61 8.83 14.16
C GLY A 205 12.83 10.24 13.59
N ILE A 206 11.88 10.75 12.80
CA ILE A 206 11.96 12.13 12.27
C ILE A 206 11.82 13.15 13.40
N HIS A 207 10.88 12.93 14.32
CA HIS A 207 10.69 13.81 15.49
C HIS A 207 11.95 13.84 16.36
N ASP A 208 12.53 12.68 16.67
CA ASP A 208 13.77 12.53 17.45
C ASP A 208 14.93 13.29 16.79
N ASP A 209 15.13 13.07 15.48
CA ASP A 209 16.19 13.72 14.70
C ASP A 209 16.04 15.25 14.67
N ILE A 210 14.82 15.76 14.44
CA ILE A 210 14.57 17.20 14.39
C ILE A 210 14.75 17.82 15.78
N GLY A 211 14.18 17.20 16.81
CA GLY A 211 14.31 17.66 18.20
C GLY A 211 15.77 17.74 18.64
N TRP A 212 16.55 16.69 18.38
CA TRP A 212 17.98 16.68 18.66
C TRP A 212 18.73 17.81 17.94
N LEU A 213 18.42 18.05 16.65
CA LEU A 213 19.05 19.14 15.90
C LEU A 213 18.66 20.53 16.43
N ILE A 214 17.41 20.73 16.86
CA ILE A 214 16.99 22.00 17.48
C ILE A 214 17.77 22.25 18.78
N GLU A 215 17.91 21.23 19.63
CA GLU A 215 18.65 21.33 20.89
C GLU A 215 20.12 21.73 20.69
N HIS A 216 20.74 21.23 19.62
CA HIS A 216 22.17 21.41 19.35
C HIS A 216 22.49 22.49 18.31
N THR A 217 21.47 23.19 17.78
CA THR A 217 21.65 24.32 16.85
C THR A 217 21.51 25.64 17.60
N PRO A 218 22.52 26.55 17.52
CA PRO A 218 22.40 27.90 18.08
C PRO A 218 21.23 28.68 17.48
N SER A 219 20.72 29.66 18.23
CA SER A 219 19.66 30.55 17.73
C SER A 219 20.03 31.22 16.41
N GLY A 220 19.08 31.26 15.49
CA GLY A 220 19.23 31.87 14.17
C GLY A 220 18.37 31.17 13.12
N LYS A 221 18.50 31.61 11.86
CA LYS A 221 17.66 31.15 10.74
C LYS A 221 17.60 29.64 10.55
N HIS A 222 18.69 28.92 10.84
CA HIS A 222 18.71 27.46 10.72
C HIS A 222 17.85 26.78 11.79
N ARG A 223 17.93 27.26 13.04
CA ARG A 223 17.08 26.77 14.13
C ARG A 223 15.62 27.09 13.88
N GLU A 224 15.31 28.31 13.43
CA GLU A 224 13.94 28.71 13.05
C GLU A 224 13.36 27.79 11.95
N LEU A 225 14.18 27.41 10.97
CA LEU A 225 13.77 26.45 9.94
C LEU A 225 13.48 25.07 10.55
N LEU A 226 14.34 24.57 11.44
CA LEU A 226 14.13 23.28 12.11
C LEU A 226 12.85 23.28 12.95
N GLU A 227 12.60 24.35 13.71
CA GLU A 227 11.38 24.55 14.49
C GLU A 227 10.14 24.58 13.57
N ALA A 228 10.22 25.26 12.43
CA ALA A 228 9.15 25.29 11.43
C ALA A 228 8.89 23.92 10.77
N LEU A 229 9.93 23.10 10.58
CA LEU A 229 9.81 21.72 10.10
C LEU A 229 9.23 20.79 11.19
N HIS A 230 9.53 21.06 12.46
CA HIS A 230 9.04 20.29 13.61
C HIS A 230 7.56 20.56 13.92
N ALA A 231 7.12 21.80 13.77
CA ALA A 231 5.79 22.24 14.21
C ALA A 231 4.61 21.36 13.74
N PRO A 232 4.54 20.89 12.47
CA PRO A 232 3.49 19.98 12.04
C PRO A 232 3.47 18.65 12.82
N PHE A 233 4.64 18.11 13.16
CA PHE A 233 4.77 16.86 13.91
C PHE A 233 4.25 16.99 15.35
N LEU A 234 4.47 18.15 15.98
CA LEU A 234 3.89 18.49 17.29
C LEU A 234 2.38 18.64 17.19
N ALA A 235 1.89 19.41 16.21
CA ALA A 235 0.45 19.60 15.98
C ALA A 235 -0.29 18.28 15.72
N LEU A 236 0.35 17.31 15.05
CA LEU A 236 -0.20 15.97 14.86
C LEU A 236 -0.39 15.22 16.19
N LEU A 237 0.59 15.31 17.10
CA LEU A 237 0.52 14.67 18.42
C LEU A 237 -0.50 15.34 19.33
N GLU A 238 -0.58 16.68 19.33
CA GLU A 238 -1.60 17.43 20.08
C GLU A 238 -3.02 17.01 19.69
N ARG A 239 -3.26 16.79 18.39
CA ARG A 239 -4.55 16.30 17.86
C ARG A 239 -4.80 14.82 18.11
N SER A 240 -3.80 14.08 18.57
CA SER A 240 -3.85 12.63 18.79
C SER A 240 -3.52 12.31 20.25
N PRO A 241 -4.32 12.82 21.22
CA PRO A 241 -4.03 12.61 22.63
C PRO A 241 -3.96 11.12 22.91
N GLN A 242 -2.95 10.72 23.70
CA GLN A 242 -2.91 9.39 24.29
C GLN A 242 -4.27 9.19 24.94
N ARG A 243 -5.01 8.12 24.61
CA ARG A 243 -6.20 7.75 25.38
C ARG A 243 -5.72 7.76 26.83
N GLY A 244 -6.17 8.75 27.61
CA GLY A 244 -5.83 8.82 29.02
C GLY A 244 -6.11 7.45 29.61
N ALA A 245 -5.21 6.97 30.48
CA ALA A 245 -5.51 5.83 31.33
C ALA A 245 -6.96 6.00 31.76
N ALA A 246 -7.83 5.06 31.36
CA ALA A 246 -9.23 5.12 31.71
C ALA A 246 -9.26 5.45 33.19
N ALA A 247 -9.90 6.57 33.54
CA ALA A 247 -10.09 6.94 34.93
C ALA A 247 -10.54 5.66 35.63
N VAL A 248 -9.75 5.23 36.60
CA VAL A 248 -10.05 4.07 37.45
C VAL A 248 -11.50 4.26 37.85
N ALA A 249 -12.37 3.39 37.34
CA ALA A 249 -13.75 3.38 37.77
C ALA A 249 -13.70 3.19 39.29
N PRO A 250 -14.42 4.01 40.08
CA PRO A 250 -14.45 3.81 41.52
C PRO A 250 -14.90 2.37 41.78
N GLU A 251 -14.14 1.69 42.64
CA GLU A 251 -14.48 0.36 43.13
C GLU A 251 -15.95 0.36 43.57
N GLU A 252 -16.77 -0.45 42.91
CA GLU A 252 -18.12 -0.74 43.38
C GLU A 252 -17.96 -1.37 44.77
N GLU A 253 -18.39 -0.63 45.79
CA GLU A 253 -18.53 -1.14 47.15
C GLU A 253 -19.41 -2.39 47.10
N ASP A 254 -18.86 -3.52 47.56
CA ASP A 254 -19.58 -4.75 47.87
C ASP A 254 -20.72 -4.42 48.83
N VAL A 255 -21.93 -4.23 48.30
CA VAL A 255 -23.16 -4.25 49.09
C VAL A 255 -23.46 -5.71 49.37
N VAL A 256 -23.09 -6.12 50.59
CA VAL A 256 -23.57 -7.36 51.22
C VAL A 256 -25.08 -7.22 51.43
N GLU A 257 -25.89 -7.85 50.57
CA GLU A 257 -27.29 -8.12 50.88
C GLU A 257 -27.42 -9.53 51.49
N GLU A 258 -27.49 -9.57 52.81
CA GLU A 258 -28.00 -10.71 53.58
C GLU A 258 -29.51 -10.89 53.34
N GLY A 259 -29.88 -12.04 52.77
CA GLY A 259 -30.96 -12.91 53.25
C GLY A 259 -32.41 -12.50 53.02
N ALA A 260 -33.13 -13.29 52.21
CA ALA A 260 -34.51 -13.68 52.49
C ALA A 260 -34.92 -14.94 51.71
N ASP A 261 -35.06 -16.04 52.46
CA ASP A 261 -35.93 -17.22 52.28
C ASP A 261 -36.61 -17.48 50.92
N GLU A 262 -36.22 -18.58 50.27
CA GLU A 262 -37.09 -19.36 49.37
C GLU A 262 -37.71 -20.54 50.14
N PRO A 263 -39.05 -20.72 50.12
CA PRO A 263 -39.68 -21.94 50.60
C PRO A 263 -39.77 -23.02 49.50
N GLU A 264 -39.47 -24.26 49.93
CA GLU A 264 -39.63 -25.56 49.28
C GLU A 264 -40.87 -25.77 48.40
N ALA A 265 -40.69 -26.55 47.31
CA ALA A 265 -41.27 -27.89 47.09
C ALA A 265 -41.40 -28.23 45.57
N PRO A 266 -41.63 -29.50 45.18
CA PRO A 266 -40.86 -30.70 45.51
C PRO A 266 -40.52 -31.55 44.26
N GLU A 267 -39.76 -32.60 44.50
CA GLU A 267 -39.28 -33.63 43.57
C GLU A 267 -40.32 -34.18 42.60
N SER A 268 -39.87 -34.45 41.37
CA SER A 268 -40.46 -35.49 40.51
C SER A 268 -39.34 -36.24 39.81
N THR A 269 -39.19 -37.47 40.24
CA THR A 269 -38.22 -38.48 39.82
C THR A 269 -38.41 -38.88 38.36
N SER A 270 -37.28 -39.11 37.66
CA SER A 270 -37.24 -39.83 36.41
C SER A 270 -36.91 -41.30 36.69
N GLY A 271 -37.79 -42.18 36.25
CA GLY A 271 -37.62 -43.64 36.14
C GLY A 271 -38.59 -44.14 35.09
#